data_AF-A0A6B2G0D1-F1
#
_entry.id   AF-A0A6B2G0D1-F1
#
_cell.length_a   1.000
_cell.length_b   1.000
_cell.length_c   1.000
_cell.angle_alpha   90.00
_cell.angle_beta   90.00
_cell.angle_gamma   90.00
#
_symmetry.space_group_name_H-M   'P 1'
#
loop_
_entity.id
_entity.type
_entity.pdbx_description
1 polymer ?
#
loop_
_entity_poly.entity_id
_entity_poly.type
_entity_poly.pdbx_seq_one_letter_code
_entity_poly.pdbx_strand_id
1 'polypeptide(L)'
;ILDDHWNLLFDFCSSLLHEETIPSSKFKNSSYNEYMGKQILLVIQLVFDQCIKLLSLKSFICLLALIKLFALHTENVNNCLVASGYFMTLSDHFCENLTKKLHKHEVIQFWREYFKSICKLCSDPRMALRKSVIQMLFNIIEIRKELLNFDIMDDLLLNEIIPLLKFSYERASGSFDLSKPITSNLSDPVKYHHSRNTPEKQWMKTYILLIDGCCRFFMQLFKTYNRENFFTFNSAHNFLTFVKESIIEDNIELTYHSTVAFNYLCSNFKEICDTDSGIFVEFWRFSYSIIKSFYQIIMNM
;
A
#
# COMPACT_ATOMS: atom_id res chain seq x y z
N ILE A 1 -31.20 -6.85 -10.27
CA ILE A 1 -30.99 -8.26 -10.70
C ILE A 1 -29.51 -8.59 -10.75
N LEU A 2 -28.74 -8.17 -11.77
CA LEU A 2 -27.29 -8.49 -11.86
C LEU A 2 -26.49 -8.01 -10.63
N ASP A 3 -26.69 -6.77 -10.19
CA ASP A 3 -26.04 -6.21 -8.99
C ASP A 3 -26.39 -6.96 -7.69
N ASP A 4 -27.58 -7.53 -7.61
CA ASP A 4 -28.03 -8.30 -6.44
C ASP A 4 -27.33 -9.66 -6.39
N HIS A 5 -27.11 -10.28 -7.56
CA HIS A 5 -26.33 -11.51 -7.67
C HIS A 5 -24.85 -11.31 -7.32
N TRP A 6 -24.27 -10.12 -7.59
CA TRP A 6 -22.91 -9.79 -7.16
C TRP A 6 -22.78 -9.65 -5.65
N ASN A 7 -23.78 -9.07 -4.98
CA ASN A 7 -23.80 -9.03 -3.51
C ASN A 7 -23.92 -10.44 -2.95
N LEU A 8 -24.79 -11.28 -3.52
CA LEU A 8 -24.90 -12.69 -3.11
C LEU A 8 -23.60 -13.46 -3.29
N LEU A 9 -22.89 -13.25 -4.40
CA LEU A 9 -21.57 -13.86 -4.61
C LEU A 9 -20.55 -13.35 -3.59
N PHE A 10 -20.52 -12.05 -3.34
CA PHE A 10 -19.67 -11.46 -2.32
C PHE A 10 -19.97 -12.03 -0.93
N ASP A 11 -21.24 -12.06 -0.52
CA ASP A 11 -21.69 -12.59 0.77
C ASP A 11 -21.35 -14.08 0.92
N PHE A 12 -21.56 -14.86 -0.15
CA PHE A 12 -21.20 -16.28 -0.18
C PHE A 12 -19.70 -16.48 -0.01
N CYS A 13 -18.87 -15.82 -0.83
CA CYS A 13 -17.42 -15.91 -0.71
C CYS A 13 -16.92 -15.36 0.63
N SER A 14 -17.55 -14.31 1.15
CA SER A 14 -17.23 -13.75 2.46
C SER A 14 -17.51 -14.73 3.59
N SER A 15 -18.64 -15.44 3.54
CA SER A 15 -18.96 -16.50 4.49
C SER A 15 -17.99 -17.68 4.46
N LEU A 16 -17.33 -17.91 3.32
CA LEU A 16 -16.30 -18.93 3.16
C LEU A 16 -14.91 -18.46 3.63
N LEU A 17 -14.65 -17.16 3.59
CA LEU A 17 -13.34 -16.55 3.89
C LEU A 17 -13.25 -15.99 5.32
N HIS A 18 -14.38 -15.73 5.99
CA HIS A 18 -14.46 -15.34 7.41
C HIS A 18 -15.11 -16.43 8.28
N GLU A 19 -14.31 -17.06 9.16
CA GLU A 19 -14.76 -17.41 10.51
C GLU A 19 -14.27 -16.29 11.45
N GLU A 20 -15.12 -15.36 11.86
CA GLU A 20 -14.90 -14.65 13.14
C GLU A 20 -15.64 -15.29 14.31
N THR A 21 -16.50 -16.31 14.10
CA THR A 21 -17.23 -17.00 15.20
C THR A 21 -17.67 -18.43 14.89
N ILE A 22 -16.82 -19.27 14.27
CA ILE A 22 -17.08 -20.73 14.24
C ILE A 22 -15.91 -21.43 14.93
N PRO A 23 -16.15 -22.40 15.83
CA PRO A 23 -15.08 -23.05 16.57
C PRO A 23 -14.13 -23.76 15.62
N SER A 24 -12.83 -23.55 15.86
CA SER A 24 -11.63 -24.11 15.22
C SER A 24 -11.53 -25.66 15.21
N SER A 25 -12.64 -26.37 15.37
CA SER A 25 -12.77 -27.81 15.38
C SER A 25 -13.43 -28.40 14.13
N LYS A 26 -14.01 -27.61 13.22
CA LYS A 26 -14.73 -28.16 12.05
C LYS A 26 -13.97 -28.23 10.72
N PHE A 27 -12.87 -27.51 10.52
CA PHE A 27 -12.14 -27.54 9.24
C PHE A 27 -10.62 -27.65 9.43
N LYS A 28 -10.17 -28.75 10.01
CA LYS A 28 -8.74 -29.12 10.13
C LYS A 28 -8.19 -29.92 8.94
N ASN A 29 -8.81 -29.84 7.75
CA ASN A 29 -8.26 -30.46 6.54
C ASN A 29 -7.72 -29.39 5.59
N SER A 30 -6.40 -29.23 5.59
CA SER A 30 -5.69 -28.27 4.73
C SER A 30 -5.98 -28.46 3.23
N SER A 31 -6.23 -29.69 2.76
CA SER A 31 -6.56 -29.91 1.34
C SER A 31 -7.94 -29.38 0.94
N TYR A 32 -8.90 -29.36 1.86
CA TYR A 32 -10.24 -28.84 1.59
C TYR A 32 -10.21 -27.30 1.45
N ASN A 33 -9.46 -26.62 2.32
CA ASN A 33 -9.27 -25.18 2.23
C ASN A 33 -8.52 -24.78 0.96
N GLU A 34 -7.51 -25.54 0.55
CA GLU A 34 -6.80 -25.27 -0.70
C GLU A 34 -7.69 -25.49 -1.94
N TYR A 35 -8.51 -26.55 -1.94
CA TYR A 35 -9.47 -26.80 -3.02
C TYR A 35 -10.51 -25.69 -3.11
N MET A 36 -11.14 -25.31 -2.00
CA MET A 36 -12.13 -24.23 -1.97
C MET A 36 -11.51 -22.89 -2.39
N GLY A 37 -10.28 -22.60 -1.95
CA GLY A 37 -9.53 -21.42 -2.40
C GLY A 37 -9.32 -21.40 -3.92
N LYS A 38 -8.99 -22.56 -4.53
CA LYS A 38 -8.89 -22.67 -6.00
C LYS A 38 -10.24 -22.45 -6.69
N GLN A 39 -11.35 -22.96 -6.13
CA GLN A 39 -12.68 -22.74 -6.69
C GLN A 39 -13.09 -21.26 -6.64
N ILE A 40 -12.87 -20.58 -5.51
CA ILE A 40 -13.15 -19.13 -5.41
C ILE A 40 -12.30 -18.36 -6.41
N LEU A 41 -11.01 -18.68 -6.51
CA LEU A 41 -10.13 -18.04 -7.50
C LEU A 41 -10.68 -18.23 -8.91
N LEU A 42 -11.01 -19.47 -9.30
CA LEU A 42 -11.59 -19.78 -10.62
C LEU A 42 -12.86 -18.95 -10.90
N VAL A 43 -13.74 -18.78 -9.90
CA VAL A 43 -14.90 -17.92 -10.04
C VAL A 43 -14.47 -16.48 -10.29
N ILE A 44 -13.52 -15.93 -9.53
CA ILE A 44 -12.97 -14.59 -9.79
C ILE A 44 -12.42 -14.51 -11.23
N GLN A 45 -11.65 -15.50 -11.69
CA GLN A 45 -11.09 -15.49 -13.05
C GLN A 45 -12.18 -15.46 -14.12
N LEU A 46 -13.19 -16.33 -14.00
CA LEU A 46 -14.32 -16.39 -14.93
C LEU A 46 -15.06 -15.05 -15.03
N VAL A 47 -15.22 -14.37 -13.89
CA VAL A 47 -15.85 -13.05 -13.83
C VAL A 47 -15.03 -12.01 -14.61
N PHE A 48 -13.71 -11.99 -14.40
CA PHE A 48 -12.82 -11.08 -15.11
C PHE A 48 -12.78 -11.37 -16.61
N ASP A 49 -12.77 -12.64 -17.01
CA ASP A 49 -12.64 -13.05 -18.41
C ASP A 49 -13.95 -12.86 -19.20
N GLN A 50 -15.10 -13.13 -18.59
CA GLN A 50 -16.38 -13.22 -19.30
C GLN A 50 -17.36 -12.09 -18.96
N CYS A 51 -17.29 -11.55 -17.75
CA CYS A 51 -18.35 -10.67 -17.22
C CYS A 51 -17.90 -9.23 -16.98
N ILE A 52 -16.59 -8.91 -17.02
CA ILE A 52 -16.08 -7.60 -16.62
C ILE A 52 -16.73 -6.43 -17.38
N LYS A 53 -17.01 -6.61 -18.68
CA LYS A 53 -17.68 -5.63 -19.56
C LYS A 53 -19.13 -5.33 -19.18
N LEU A 54 -19.76 -6.20 -18.39
CA LEU A 54 -21.16 -6.10 -17.99
C LEU A 54 -21.32 -5.50 -16.57
N LEU A 55 -20.21 -5.20 -15.89
CA LEU A 55 -20.24 -4.77 -14.50
C LEU A 55 -20.69 -3.32 -14.36
N SER A 56 -21.63 -3.10 -13.44
CA SER A 56 -21.98 -1.77 -12.92
C SER A 56 -20.93 -1.27 -11.92
N LEU A 57 -20.96 0.02 -11.57
CA LEU A 57 -20.11 0.58 -10.52
C LEU A 57 -20.25 -0.17 -9.18
N LYS A 58 -21.47 -0.56 -8.80
CA LYS A 58 -21.71 -1.32 -7.56
C LYS A 58 -21.03 -2.69 -7.61
N SER A 59 -21.13 -3.37 -8.75
CA SER A 59 -20.48 -4.67 -8.98
C SER A 59 -18.95 -4.56 -8.94
N PHE A 60 -18.39 -3.45 -9.43
CA PHE A 60 -16.96 -3.14 -9.33
C PHE A 60 -16.47 -3.07 -7.88
N ILE A 61 -17.22 -2.40 -7.00
CA ILE A 61 -16.88 -2.26 -5.58
C ILE A 61 -16.96 -3.64 -4.88
N CYS A 62 -17.98 -4.45 -5.18
CA CYS A 62 -18.08 -5.81 -4.65
C CYS A 62 -16.91 -6.69 -5.10
N LEU A 63 -16.53 -6.61 -6.38
CA LEU A 63 -15.42 -7.39 -6.94
C LEU A 63 -14.08 -6.97 -6.34
N LEU A 64 -13.87 -5.67 -6.15
CA LEU A 64 -12.71 -5.12 -5.44
C LEU A 64 -12.61 -5.68 -4.01
N ALA A 65 -13.73 -5.67 -3.28
CA ALA A 65 -13.78 -6.20 -1.92
C ALA A 65 -13.50 -7.71 -1.89
N LEU A 66 -14.03 -8.46 -2.86
CA LEU A 66 -13.81 -9.89 -3.02
C LEU A 66 -12.33 -10.22 -3.30
N ILE A 67 -11.69 -9.51 -4.24
CA ILE A 67 -10.26 -9.71 -4.54
C ILE A 67 -9.43 -9.47 -3.29
N LYS A 68 -9.65 -8.35 -2.59
CA LYS A 68 -8.96 -8.01 -1.35
C LYS A 68 -9.13 -9.11 -0.30
N LEU A 69 -10.38 -9.52 -0.06
CA LEU A 69 -10.71 -10.52 0.95
C LEU A 69 -10.03 -11.86 0.62
N PHE A 70 -10.17 -12.32 -0.62
CA PHE A 70 -9.55 -13.56 -1.06
C PHE A 70 -8.02 -13.49 -0.92
N ALA A 71 -7.40 -12.40 -1.38
CA ALA A 71 -5.96 -12.22 -1.30
C ALA A 71 -5.45 -12.23 0.16
N LEU A 72 -6.18 -11.64 1.11
CA LEU A 72 -5.83 -11.65 2.53
C LEU A 72 -5.93 -13.04 3.18
N HIS A 73 -6.94 -13.82 2.81
CA HIS A 73 -7.29 -15.04 3.55
C HIS A 73 -6.79 -16.34 2.90
N THR A 74 -6.49 -16.36 1.59
CA THR A 74 -5.92 -17.55 0.96
C THR A 74 -4.54 -17.86 1.53
N GLU A 75 -4.29 -19.09 1.98
CA GLU A 75 -2.97 -19.49 2.51
C GLU A 75 -1.93 -19.59 1.38
N ASN A 76 -2.36 -20.00 0.19
CA ASN A 76 -1.47 -20.19 -0.95
C ASN A 76 -1.04 -18.85 -1.54
N VAL A 77 0.27 -18.57 -1.45
CA VAL A 77 0.89 -17.32 -1.93
C VAL A 77 0.69 -17.12 -3.43
N ASN A 78 0.73 -18.17 -4.24
CA ASN A 78 0.52 -18.03 -5.68
C ASN A 78 -0.92 -17.58 -5.97
N ASN A 79 -1.89 -18.10 -5.24
CA ASN A 79 -3.29 -17.70 -5.38
C ASN A 79 -3.49 -16.24 -4.98
N CYS A 80 -2.90 -15.76 -3.88
CA CYS A 80 -3.01 -14.34 -3.52
C CYS A 80 -2.33 -13.43 -4.53
N LEU A 81 -1.21 -13.85 -5.13
CA LEU A 81 -0.52 -13.08 -6.17
C LEU A 81 -1.34 -12.99 -7.45
N VAL A 82 -1.93 -14.11 -7.91
CA VAL A 82 -2.85 -14.12 -9.06
C VAL A 82 -4.05 -13.22 -8.78
N ALA A 83 -4.68 -13.36 -7.61
CA ALA A 83 -5.81 -12.54 -7.22
C ALA A 83 -5.45 -11.05 -7.19
N SER A 84 -4.30 -10.70 -6.63
CA SER A 84 -3.82 -9.31 -6.58
C SER A 84 -3.55 -8.74 -7.96
N GLY A 85 -3.13 -9.57 -8.93
CA GLY A 85 -3.00 -9.15 -10.33
C GLY A 85 -4.29 -8.57 -10.92
N TYR A 86 -5.47 -9.03 -10.46
CA TYR A 86 -6.75 -8.52 -10.94
C TYR A 86 -7.04 -7.07 -10.54
N PHE A 87 -6.35 -6.50 -9.56
CA PHE A 87 -6.46 -5.04 -9.31
C PHE A 87 -6.06 -4.24 -10.55
N MET A 88 -5.00 -4.63 -11.26
CA MET A 88 -4.59 -3.96 -12.51
C MET A 88 -5.70 -4.05 -13.55
N THR A 89 -6.21 -5.25 -13.82
CA THR A 89 -7.28 -5.47 -14.80
C THR A 89 -8.54 -4.68 -14.45
N LEU A 90 -8.88 -4.60 -13.16
CA LEU A 90 -10.02 -3.82 -12.67
C LEU A 90 -9.83 -2.32 -12.91
N SER A 91 -8.63 -1.79 -12.65
CA SER A 91 -8.25 -0.40 -12.90
C SER A 91 -8.33 -0.05 -14.39
N ASP A 92 -7.78 -0.90 -15.25
CA ASP A 92 -7.81 -0.73 -16.70
C ASP A 92 -9.25 -0.65 -17.20
N HIS A 93 -10.09 -1.62 -16.79
CA HIS A 93 -11.47 -1.67 -17.22
C HIS A 93 -12.30 -0.47 -16.73
N PHE A 94 -12.10 -0.08 -15.47
CA PHE A 94 -12.77 1.09 -14.90
C PHE A 94 -12.47 2.35 -15.72
N CYS A 95 -11.19 2.56 -16.07
CA CYS A 95 -10.75 3.69 -16.87
C CYS A 95 -11.35 3.71 -18.27
N GLU A 96 -11.36 2.57 -18.95
CA GLU A 96 -11.83 2.46 -20.33
C GLU A 96 -13.35 2.60 -20.45
N ASN A 97 -14.11 2.02 -19.51
CA ASN A 97 -15.54 1.75 -19.72
C ASN A 97 -16.48 2.53 -18.80
N LEU A 98 -16.00 3.00 -17.64
CA LEU A 98 -16.85 3.60 -16.61
C LEU A 98 -16.51 5.06 -16.30
N THR A 99 -15.24 5.47 -16.32
CA THR A 99 -14.86 6.85 -15.96
C THR A 99 -15.62 7.92 -16.74
N LYS A 100 -15.92 7.68 -18.03
CA LYS A 100 -16.66 8.62 -18.88
C LYS A 100 -18.17 8.67 -18.63
N LYS A 101 -18.73 7.65 -17.95
CA LYS A 101 -20.17 7.49 -17.72
C LYS A 101 -20.59 7.91 -16.31
N LEU A 102 -19.64 8.04 -15.40
CA LEU A 102 -19.88 8.31 -13.99
C LEU A 102 -19.71 9.79 -13.66
N HIS A 103 -20.36 10.24 -12.60
CA HIS A 103 -20.12 11.55 -12.05
C HIS A 103 -18.74 11.62 -11.39
N LYS A 104 -18.13 12.81 -11.37
CA LYS A 104 -16.79 13.04 -10.78
C LYS A 104 -16.68 12.51 -9.35
N HIS A 105 -17.72 12.66 -8.54
CA HIS A 105 -17.74 12.16 -7.16
C HIS A 105 -17.66 10.63 -7.10
N GLU A 106 -18.36 9.91 -7.98
CA GLU A 106 -18.35 8.45 -8.03
C GLU A 106 -16.96 7.92 -8.44
N VAL A 107 -16.31 8.61 -9.38
CA VAL A 107 -14.93 8.30 -9.79
C VAL A 107 -13.95 8.48 -8.63
N ILE A 108 -14.07 9.59 -7.89
CA ILE A 108 -13.25 9.86 -6.69
C ILE A 108 -13.47 8.76 -5.64
N GLN A 109 -14.73 8.41 -5.36
CA GLN A 109 -15.08 7.38 -4.39
C GLN A 109 -14.52 6.01 -4.76
N PHE A 110 -14.60 5.63 -6.05
CA PHE A 110 -14.01 4.39 -6.53
C PHE A 110 -12.50 4.34 -6.26
N TRP A 111 -11.75 5.37 -6.65
CA TRP A 111 -10.29 5.38 -6.48
C TRP A 111 -9.87 5.33 -5.00
N ARG A 112 -10.61 6.00 -4.11
CA ARG A 112 -10.38 5.91 -2.67
C ARG A 112 -10.50 4.48 -2.15
N GLU A 113 -11.63 3.82 -2.43
CA GLU A 113 -11.84 2.43 -1.99
C GLU A 113 -10.85 1.46 -2.66
N TYR A 114 -10.51 1.72 -3.92
CA TYR A 114 -9.55 0.95 -4.70
C TYR A 114 -8.16 0.98 -4.04
N PHE A 115 -7.61 2.17 -3.79
CA PHE A 115 -6.29 2.27 -3.18
C PHE A 115 -6.26 1.82 -1.73
N LYS A 116 -7.31 2.11 -0.94
CA LYS A 116 -7.47 1.58 0.41
C LYS A 116 -7.41 0.05 0.45
N SER A 117 -8.05 -0.60 -0.53
CA SER A 117 -8.04 -2.06 -0.65
C SER A 117 -6.64 -2.61 -0.95
N ILE A 118 -5.87 -1.95 -1.81
CA ILE A 118 -4.48 -2.30 -2.12
C ILE A 118 -3.57 -2.04 -0.91
N CYS A 119 -3.67 -0.87 -0.28
CA CYS A 119 -2.87 -0.50 0.90
C CYS A 119 -3.06 -1.51 2.05
N LYS A 120 -4.26 -2.07 2.22
CA LYS A 120 -4.50 -3.13 3.21
C LYS A 120 -3.64 -4.38 2.96
N LEU A 121 -3.41 -4.75 1.70
CA LEU A 121 -2.58 -5.88 1.30
C LEU A 121 -1.07 -5.58 1.44
N CYS A 122 -0.67 -4.31 1.40
CA CYS A 122 0.72 -3.91 1.65
C CYS A 122 1.18 -4.20 3.09
N SER A 123 0.25 -4.38 4.03
CA SER A 123 0.53 -4.75 5.42
C SER A 123 0.42 -6.27 5.70
N ASP A 124 0.24 -7.09 4.67
CA ASP A 124 0.04 -8.54 4.81
C ASP A 124 1.27 -9.22 5.46
N PRO A 125 1.11 -10.26 6.30
CA PRO A 125 2.26 -10.96 6.90
C PRO A 125 3.22 -11.60 5.88
N ARG A 126 2.77 -11.94 4.67
CA ARG A 126 3.57 -12.62 3.65
C ARG A 126 4.38 -11.61 2.84
N MET A 127 5.70 -11.67 2.96
CA MET A 127 6.62 -10.77 2.23
C MET A 127 6.38 -10.76 0.71
N ALA A 128 6.17 -11.92 0.11
CA ALA A 128 5.98 -12.04 -1.34
C ALA A 128 4.78 -11.22 -1.82
N LEU A 129 3.66 -11.28 -1.07
CA LEU A 129 2.47 -10.49 -1.37
C LEU A 129 2.74 -9.01 -1.17
N ARG A 130 3.31 -8.60 -0.02
CA ARG A 130 3.64 -7.19 0.23
C ARG A 130 4.49 -6.60 -0.88
N LYS A 131 5.58 -7.27 -1.26
CA LYS A 131 6.49 -6.80 -2.31
C LYS A 131 5.74 -6.57 -3.63
N SER A 132 4.97 -7.57 -4.07
CA SER A 132 4.22 -7.49 -5.34
C SER A 132 3.18 -6.37 -5.31
N VAL A 133 2.42 -6.26 -4.23
CA VAL A 133 1.34 -5.28 -4.10
C VAL A 133 1.87 -3.86 -3.96
N ILE A 134 2.97 -3.63 -3.22
CA ILE A 134 3.59 -2.31 -3.10
C ILE A 134 4.09 -1.82 -4.46
N GLN A 135 4.75 -2.70 -5.23
CA GLN A 135 5.18 -2.37 -6.58
C GLN A 135 3.99 -2.05 -7.49
N MET A 136 2.93 -2.85 -7.41
CA MET A 136 1.69 -2.62 -8.15
C MET A 136 1.02 -1.31 -7.77
N LEU A 137 0.92 -0.98 -6.47
CA LEU A 137 0.35 0.26 -5.95
C LEU A 137 0.98 1.49 -6.62
N PHE A 138 2.31 1.59 -6.54
CA PHE A 138 3.02 2.74 -7.10
C PHE A 138 3.01 2.74 -8.63
N ASN A 139 2.98 1.57 -9.28
CA ASN A 139 2.82 1.48 -10.73
C ASN A 139 1.45 1.99 -11.19
N ILE A 140 0.38 1.64 -10.48
CA ILE A 140 -0.98 2.13 -10.80
C ILE A 140 -1.05 3.64 -10.63
N ILE A 141 -0.52 4.17 -9.52
CA ILE A 141 -0.46 5.61 -9.28
C ILE A 141 0.25 6.32 -10.45
N GLU A 142 1.40 5.79 -10.89
CA GLU A 142 2.17 6.37 -11.98
C GLU A 142 1.44 6.33 -13.33
N ILE A 143 0.82 5.19 -13.66
CA ILE A 143 0.07 5.01 -14.92
C ILE A 143 -1.23 5.85 -14.93
N ARG A 144 -1.88 6.00 -13.77
CA ARG A 144 -3.22 6.60 -13.65
C ARG A 144 -3.20 8.04 -13.16
N LYS A 145 -2.03 8.64 -12.94
CA LYS A 145 -1.85 10.00 -12.39
C LYS A 145 -2.73 11.09 -13.01
N GLU A 146 -2.99 11.03 -14.32
CA GLU A 146 -3.84 12.02 -15.01
C GLU A 146 -5.33 11.95 -14.60
N LEU A 147 -5.77 10.80 -14.09
CA LEU A 147 -7.13 10.56 -13.59
C LEU A 147 -7.25 10.84 -12.09
N LEU A 148 -6.12 10.97 -11.38
CA LEU A 148 -6.06 11.22 -9.95
C LEU A 148 -5.92 12.72 -9.71
N ASN A 149 -7.03 13.37 -9.35
CA ASN A 149 -6.99 14.78 -8.97
C ASN A 149 -6.20 14.98 -7.65
N PHE A 150 -5.86 16.25 -7.35
CA PHE A 150 -5.13 16.60 -6.13
C PHE A 150 -5.78 16.02 -4.89
N ASP A 151 -7.11 16.16 -4.74
CA ASP A 151 -7.83 15.72 -3.56
C ASP A 151 -7.74 14.21 -3.34
N ILE A 152 -7.72 13.39 -4.41
CA ILE A 152 -7.51 11.94 -4.31
C ILE A 152 -6.08 11.64 -3.89
N MET A 153 -5.09 12.27 -4.53
CA MET A 153 -3.68 11.97 -4.26
C MET A 153 -3.23 12.46 -2.88
N ASP A 154 -3.69 13.63 -2.45
CA ASP A 154 -3.44 14.20 -1.12
C ASP A 154 -4.04 13.34 -0.02
N ASP A 155 -5.32 12.95 -0.18
CA ASP A 155 -6.03 12.03 0.71
C ASP A 155 -5.34 10.66 0.77
N LEU A 156 -4.94 10.11 -0.37
CA LEU A 156 -4.20 8.84 -0.46
C LEU A 156 -2.86 8.91 0.27
N LEU A 157 -2.11 10.01 0.09
CA LEU A 157 -0.84 10.22 0.78
C LEU A 157 -1.06 10.27 2.30
N LEU A 158 -2.00 11.11 2.74
CA LEU A 158 -2.24 11.38 4.15
C LEU A 158 -2.84 10.20 4.91
N ASN A 159 -3.87 9.56 4.35
CA ASN A 159 -4.74 8.65 5.08
C ASN A 159 -4.39 7.17 4.89
N GLU A 160 -3.66 6.82 3.84
CA GLU A 160 -3.32 5.41 3.56
C GLU A 160 -1.81 5.19 3.51
N ILE A 161 -1.08 5.98 2.71
CA ILE A 161 0.36 5.75 2.46
C ILE A 161 1.23 6.11 3.67
N ILE A 162 1.05 7.30 4.28
CA ILE A 162 1.83 7.68 5.47
C ILE A 162 1.58 6.71 6.64
N PRO A 163 0.33 6.32 6.98
CA PRO A 163 0.08 5.31 8.01
C PRO A 163 0.72 3.96 7.70
N LEU A 164 0.65 3.50 6.45
CA LEU A 164 1.31 2.27 6.00
C LEU A 164 2.84 2.35 6.14
N LEU A 165 3.42 3.50 5.81
CA LEU A 165 4.85 3.76 5.94
C LEU A 165 5.28 3.71 7.42
N LYS A 166 4.55 4.40 8.32
CA LYS A 166 4.76 4.35 9.78
C LYS A 166 4.64 2.92 10.33
N PHE A 167 3.61 2.18 9.91
CA PHE A 167 3.39 0.80 10.31
C PHE A 167 4.56 -0.13 9.91
N SER A 168 5.11 0.06 8.71
CA SER A 168 6.26 -0.72 8.24
C SER A 168 7.56 -0.33 8.96
N TYR A 169 7.71 0.95 9.28
CA TYR A 169 8.84 1.50 10.02
C TYR A 169 8.93 0.94 11.44
N GLU A 170 7.84 0.98 12.20
CA GLU A 170 7.78 0.44 13.58
C GLU A 170 8.13 -1.05 13.66
N ARG A 171 7.83 -1.81 12.61
CA ARG A 171 8.18 -3.24 12.53
C ARG A 171 9.61 -3.47 12.07
N ALA A 172 10.17 -2.56 11.28
CA ALA A 172 11.55 -2.61 10.84
C ALA A 172 12.51 -2.17 11.96
N SER A 173 12.12 -1.22 12.80
CA SER A 173 12.88 -0.76 13.97
C SER A 173 12.88 -1.75 15.12
N GLY A 174 11.88 -2.64 15.18
CA GLY A 174 11.67 -3.55 16.31
C GLY A 174 10.97 -2.89 17.50
N SER A 175 10.44 -1.68 17.34
CA SER A 175 9.68 -0.97 18.38
C SER A 175 8.23 -1.46 18.51
N PHE A 176 7.79 -2.36 17.63
CA PHE A 176 6.47 -2.97 17.69
C PHE A 176 6.44 -4.18 18.64
N ASP A 177 5.68 -4.05 19.73
CA ASP A 177 5.50 -5.09 20.75
C ASP A 177 4.72 -6.29 20.19
N LEU A 178 5.37 -7.46 20.08
CA LEU A 178 4.82 -8.69 19.47
C LEU A 178 3.78 -9.44 20.34
N SER A 179 3.09 -8.76 21.26
CA SER A 179 2.11 -9.38 22.19
C SER A 179 0.82 -9.89 21.53
N LYS A 180 0.70 -9.80 20.20
CA LYS A 180 -0.30 -10.55 19.42
C LYS A 180 0.40 -11.65 18.64
N PRO A 181 0.10 -12.94 18.92
CA PRO A 181 0.73 -14.03 18.20
C PRO A 181 0.32 -13.93 16.73
N ILE A 182 1.27 -13.60 15.87
CA ILE A 182 1.19 -14.00 14.47
C ILE A 182 1.31 -15.52 14.55
N THR A 183 0.20 -16.23 14.36
CA THR A 183 0.18 -17.70 14.27
C THR A 183 0.94 -18.12 13.02
N SER A 184 2.27 -18.11 13.09
CA SER A 184 3.15 -18.71 12.09
C SER A 184 3.17 -20.23 12.31
N ASN A 185 2.05 -20.88 12.03
CA ASN A 185 1.99 -22.34 11.86
C ASN A 185 2.40 -22.73 10.43
N LEU A 186 3.57 -22.26 9.98
CA LEU A 186 4.24 -22.81 8.80
C LEU A 186 5.50 -23.52 9.28
N SER A 187 5.29 -24.75 9.70
CA SER A 187 6.33 -25.72 10.02
C SER A 187 7.04 -26.16 8.75
N ASP A 188 8.23 -25.63 8.52
CA ASP A 188 9.29 -26.30 7.77
C ASP A 188 10.57 -26.25 8.60
N PRO A 189 11.12 -27.40 9.06
CA PRO A 189 12.33 -27.44 9.86
C PRO A 189 13.54 -27.38 8.93
N VAL A 190 13.72 -26.25 8.25
CA VAL A 190 15.00 -25.95 7.63
C VAL A 190 15.88 -25.35 8.72
N LYS A 191 16.99 -26.02 9.03
CA LYS A 191 18.05 -25.53 9.90
C LYS A 191 18.60 -24.22 9.31
N TYR A 192 18.04 -23.09 9.69
CA TYR A 192 18.46 -21.77 9.22
C TYR A 192 19.57 -21.21 10.10
N HIS A 193 20.66 -20.78 9.47
CA HIS A 193 21.61 -19.87 10.09
C HIS A 193 20.87 -18.59 10.55
N HIS A 194 20.77 -18.40 11.87
CA HIS A 194 19.90 -17.45 12.57
C HIS A 194 20.26 -15.95 12.44
N SER A 195 20.89 -15.47 11.37
CA SER A 195 21.23 -14.04 11.24
C SER A 195 20.54 -13.29 10.10
N ARG A 196 19.86 -13.95 9.15
CA ARG A 196 19.40 -13.28 7.89
C ARG A 196 17.89 -13.15 7.68
N ASN A 197 17.06 -13.91 8.37
CA ASN A 197 15.62 -13.97 8.10
C ASN A 197 14.76 -13.57 9.32
N THR A 198 15.17 -12.54 10.06
CA THR A 198 14.31 -12.04 11.15
C THR A 198 13.13 -11.25 10.58
N PRO A 199 11.96 -11.24 11.25
CA PRO A 199 10.80 -10.45 10.82
C PRO A 199 11.14 -8.98 10.57
N GLU A 200 12.00 -8.37 11.40
CA GLU A 200 12.44 -6.98 11.30
C GLU A 200 13.16 -6.74 9.97
N LYS A 201 14.04 -7.65 9.54
CA LYS A 201 14.72 -7.56 8.23
C LYS A 201 13.75 -7.69 7.05
N GLN A 202 12.64 -8.42 7.23
CA GLN A 202 11.60 -8.50 6.21
C GLN A 202 10.78 -7.21 6.12
N TRP A 203 10.50 -6.59 7.27
CA TRP A 203 9.84 -5.30 7.35
C TRP A 203 10.73 -4.16 6.90
N MET A 204 12.04 -4.22 7.13
CA MET A 204 13.02 -3.30 6.57
C MET A 204 12.94 -3.26 5.04
N LYS A 205 12.95 -4.43 4.38
CA LYS A 205 12.75 -4.51 2.91
C LYS A 205 11.42 -3.90 2.46
N THR A 206 10.38 -4.07 3.27
CA THR A 206 9.05 -3.52 2.98
C THR A 206 9.05 -2.00 3.12
N TYR A 207 9.64 -1.48 4.20
CA TYR A 207 9.83 -0.06 4.45
C TYR A 207 10.62 0.60 3.32
N ILE A 208 11.73 0.00 2.88
CA ILE A 208 12.55 0.51 1.78
C ILE A 208 11.73 0.66 0.50
N LEU A 209 10.91 -0.34 0.14
CA LEU A 209 10.04 -0.26 -1.02
C LEU A 209 8.98 0.84 -0.88
N LEU A 210 8.42 1.00 0.33
CA LEU A 210 7.42 2.02 0.61
C LEU A 210 8.03 3.42 0.54
N ILE A 211 9.11 3.70 1.28
CA ILE A 211 9.70 5.05 1.34
C ILE A 211 10.16 5.53 -0.05
N ASP A 212 10.77 4.64 -0.84
CA ASP A 212 11.19 4.92 -2.20
C ASP A 212 10.00 5.25 -3.13
N GLY A 213 8.93 4.45 -3.05
CA GLY A 213 7.69 4.73 -3.77
C GLY A 213 7.00 6.01 -3.29
N CYS A 214 7.00 6.27 -1.98
CA CYS A 214 6.42 7.49 -1.39
C CYS A 214 7.14 8.74 -1.87
N CYS A 215 8.48 8.71 -1.93
CA CYS A 215 9.25 9.82 -2.47
C CYS A 215 8.91 10.11 -3.94
N ARG A 216 8.77 9.09 -4.78
CA ARG A 216 8.30 9.26 -6.17
C ARG A 216 6.89 9.84 -6.22
N PHE A 217 5.97 9.29 -5.43
CA PHE A 217 4.58 9.75 -5.39
C PHE A 217 4.47 11.20 -4.90
N PHE A 218 5.23 11.56 -3.86
CA PHE A 218 5.33 12.92 -3.35
C PHE A 218 5.85 13.90 -4.41
N MET A 219 6.92 13.53 -5.12
CA MET A 219 7.43 14.35 -6.23
C MET A 219 6.43 14.45 -7.38
N GLN A 220 5.67 13.39 -7.66
CA GLN A 220 4.62 13.42 -8.67
C GLN A 220 3.48 14.36 -8.27
N LEU A 221 3.04 14.31 -7.00
CA LEU A 221 2.04 15.23 -6.45
C LEU A 221 2.54 16.68 -6.57
N PHE A 222 3.79 16.93 -6.17
CA PHE A 222 4.43 18.24 -6.27
C PHE A 222 4.49 18.75 -7.72
N LYS A 223 4.99 17.95 -8.66
CA LYS A 223 5.09 18.31 -10.09
C LYS A 223 3.73 18.64 -10.70
N THR A 224 2.71 17.84 -10.37
CA THR A 224 1.36 17.97 -10.97
C THR A 224 0.63 19.19 -10.43
N TYR A 225 0.81 19.49 -9.15
CA TYR A 225 0.03 20.50 -8.43
C TYR A 225 0.94 21.50 -7.75
N ASN A 226 1.99 21.96 -8.44
CA ASN A 226 3.00 22.93 -7.99
C ASN A 226 2.35 24.25 -7.53
N ARG A 227 1.74 24.19 -6.36
CA ARG A 227 0.91 25.23 -5.77
C ARG A 227 1.78 26.02 -4.82
N GLU A 228 1.60 27.34 -4.82
CA GLU A 228 1.98 28.16 -3.68
C GLU A 228 1.43 27.50 -2.40
N ASN A 229 2.28 27.35 -1.39
CA ASN A 229 1.95 26.68 -0.12
C ASN A 229 1.81 25.15 -0.18
N PHE A 230 2.41 24.45 -1.15
CA PHE A 230 2.41 22.98 -1.19
C PHE A 230 2.81 22.33 0.16
N PHE A 231 3.80 22.89 0.86
CA PHE A 231 4.25 22.37 2.15
C PHE A 231 3.29 22.65 3.32
N THR A 232 2.25 23.46 3.13
CA THR A 232 1.22 23.71 4.14
C THR A 232 0.13 22.64 4.16
N PHE A 233 0.04 21.79 3.13
CA PHE A 233 -0.89 20.66 3.15
C PHE A 233 -0.43 19.66 4.21
N ASN A 234 -1.38 19.17 5.01
CA ASN A 234 -1.12 18.21 6.08
C ASN A 234 -0.41 16.96 5.54
N SER A 235 -0.75 16.50 4.34
CA SER A 235 -0.09 15.36 3.69
C SER A 235 1.41 15.60 3.50
N ALA A 236 1.79 16.76 2.96
CA ALA A 236 3.16 17.12 2.65
C ALA A 236 3.97 17.37 3.92
N HIS A 237 3.40 18.12 4.86
CA HIS A 237 4.00 18.33 6.16
C HIS A 237 4.23 17.01 6.90
N ASN A 238 3.22 16.15 7.01
CA ASN A 238 3.33 14.88 7.73
C ASN A 238 4.31 13.92 7.07
N PHE A 239 4.38 13.89 5.73
CA PHE A 239 5.34 13.08 5.01
C PHE A 239 6.77 13.54 5.28
N LEU A 240 7.04 14.83 5.14
CA LEU A 240 8.38 15.38 5.40
C LEU A 240 8.78 15.23 6.87
N THR A 241 7.87 15.49 7.82
CA THR A 241 8.11 15.26 9.24
C THR A 241 8.46 13.79 9.50
N PHE A 242 7.73 12.85 8.92
CA PHE A 242 8.08 11.43 9.02
C PHE A 242 9.47 11.12 8.43
N VAL A 243 9.80 11.64 7.24
CA VAL A 243 11.12 11.45 6.63
C VAL A 243 12.21 11.96 7.57
N LYS A 244 12.04 13.16 8.14
CA LYS A 244 12.95 13.72 9.12
C LYS A 244 13.12 12.81 10.34
N GLU A 245 12.02 12.39 10.96
CA GLU A 245 12.04 11.50 12.14
C GLU A 245 12.79 10.20 11.81
N SER A 246 12.51 9.59 10.66
CA SER A 246 13.13 8.34 10.22
C SER A 246 14.62 8.43 9.87
N ILE A 247 15.15 9.64 9.67
CA ILE A 247 16.58 9.92 9.46
C ILE A 247 17.31 10.09 10.79
N ILE A 248 16.61 10.51 11.83
CA ILE A 248 17.18 10.89 13.12
C ILE A 248 17.17 9.69 14.10
N GLU A 249 16.78 8.51 13.62
CA GLU A 249 16.65 7.28 14.39
C GLU A 249 18.02 6.67 14.76
N ASP A 250 18.05 5.94 15.87
CA ASP A 250 19.24 5.21 16.35
C ASP A 250 19.56 3.96 15.50
N ASN A 251 18.61 3.50 14.68
CA ASN A 251 18.81 2.35 13.80
C ASN A 251 19.53 2.77 12.51
N ILE A 252 20.79 2.34 12.38
CA ILE A 252 21.67 2.73 11.27
C ILE A 252 21.14 2.35 9.88
N GLU A 253 20.44 1.21 9.75
CA GLU A 253 19.92 0.73 8.47
C GLU A 253 18.68 1.54 8.06
N LEU A 254 17.78 1.82 9.00
CA LEU A 254 16.65 2.74 8.77
C LEU A 254 17.16 4.12 8.38
N THR A 255 18.02 4.71 9.21
CA THR A 255 18.59 6.04 8.99
C THR A 255 19.29 6.16 7.63
N TYR A 256 20.06 5.14 7.23
CA TYR A 256 20.68 5.10 5.91
C TYR A 256 19.63 5.15 4.79
N HIS A 257 18.62 4.28 4.83
CA HIS A 257 17.62 4.20 3.76
C HIS A 257 16.71 5.44 3.70
N SER A 258 16.34 6.00 4.86
CA SER A 258 15.62 7.28 4.94
C SER A 258 16.44 8.42 4.36
N THR A 259 17.76 8.45 4.60
CA THR A 259 18.68 9.45 4.06
C THR A 259 18.80 9.36 2.54
N VAL A 260 18.89 8.14 2.00
CA VAL A 260 18.90 7.91 0.55
C VAL A 260 17.59 8.39 -0.09
N ALA A 261 16.45 8.09 0.52
CA ALA A 261 15.14 8.55 0.06
C ALA A 261 15.02 10.08 0.11
N PHE A 262 15.54 10.72 1.14
CA PHE A 262 15.58 12.18 1.22
C PHE A 262 16.51 12.81 0.18
N ASN A 263 17.67 12.20 -0.10
CA ASN A 263 18.56 12.65 -1.16
C ASN A 263 17.88 12.62 -2.54
N TYR A 264 17.01 11.62 -2.79
CA TYR A 264 16.16 11.60 -3.99
C TYR A 264 15.24 12.83 -4.06
N LEU A 265 14.61 13.23 -2.94
CA LEU A 265 13.79 14.44 -2.88
C LEU A 265 14.64 15.68 -3.19
N CYS A 266 15.78 15.85 -2.52
CA CYS A 266 16.67 17.00 -2.74
C CYS A 266 17.10 17.14 -4.21
N SER A 267 17.47 16.03 -4.83
CA SER A 267 17.90 16.01 -6.24
C SER A 267 16.77 16.45 -7.16
N ASN A 268 15.55 15.92 -6.96
CA ASN A 268 14.40 16.27 -7.79
C ASN A 268 13.93 17.72 -7.56
N PHE A 269 13.88 18.20 -6.31
CA PHE A 269 13.51 19.60 -6.03
C PHE A 269 14.47 20.59 -6.67
N LYS A 270 15.77 20.29 -6.69
CA LYS A 270 16.79 21.10 -7.38
C LYS A 270 16.57 21.18 -8.89
N GLU A 271 16.06 20.12 -9.52
CA GLU A 271 15.79 20.09 -10.95
C GLU A 271 14.51 20.85 -11.35
N ILE A 272 13.52 20.89 -10.45
CA ILE A 272 12.17 21.38 -10.77
C ILE A 272 11.98 22.84 -10.33
N CYS A 273 12.56 23.23 -9.21
CA CYS A 273 12.32 24.55 -8.62
C CYS A 273 13.46 25.52 -8.94
N ASP A 274 13.09 26.75 -9.32
CA ASP A 274 14.04 27.86 -9.34
C ASP A 274 14.56 28.09 -7.91
N THR A 275 15.87 28.33 -7.79
CA THR A 275 16.55 28.48 -6.51
C THR A 275 16.06 29.66 -5.68
N ASP A 276 15.43 30.65 -6.33
CA ASP A 276 14.90 31.85 -5.69
C ASP A 276 13.41 31.74 -5.37
N SER A 277 12.77 30.61 -5.71
CA SER A 277 11.35 30.38 -5.41
C SER A 277 11.12 30.19 -3.90
N GLY A 278 10.02 30.75 -3.39
CA GLY A 278 9.63 30.58 -1.97
C GLY A 278 9.49 29.11 -1.57
N ILE A 279 9.00 28.27 -2.48
CA ILE A 279 8.89 26.81 -2.31
C ILE A 279 10.27 26.17 -2.13
N PHE A 280 11.26 26.55 -2.95
CA PHE A 280 12.63 26.03 -2.78
C PHE A 280 13.23 26.44 -1.44
N VAL A 281 12.99 27.68 -1.00
CA VAL A 281 13.43 28.18 0.31
C VAL A 281 12.77 27.40 1.46
N GLU A 282 11.47 27.11 1.37
CA GLU A 282 10.77 26.28 2.37
C GLU A 282 11.33 24.86 2.46
N PHE A 283 11.55 24.22 1.31
CA PHE A 283 12.17 22.90 1.28
C PHE A 283 13.61 22.91 1.84
N TRP A 284 14.40 23.96 1.55
CA TRP A 284 15.73 24.12 2.13
C TRP A 284 15.72 24.36 3.63
N ARG A 285 14.76 25.13 4.14
CA ARG A 285 14.56 25.30 5.60
C ARG A 285 14.26 23.96 6.26
N PHE A 286 13.42 23.13 5.64
CA PHE A 286 13.16 21.77 6.11
C PHE A 286 14.45 20.93 6.11
N SER A 287 15.21 20.96 5.01
CA SER A 287 16.48 20.24 4.86
C SER A 287 17.50 20.64 5.93
N TYR A 288 17.65 21.94 6.16
CA TYR A 288 18.51 22.48 7.23
C TYR A 288 18.05 22.03 8.62
N SER A 289 16.75 21.88 8.84
CA SER A 289 16.21 21.40 10.12
C SER A 289 16.64 19.97 10.45
N ILE A 290 16.87 19.12 9.45
CA ILE A 290 17.39 17.76 9.63
C ILE A 290 18.85 17.83 10.09
N ILE A 291 19.67 18.62 9.39
CA ILE A 291 21.09 18.82 9.74
C ILE A 291 21.23 19.36 11.16
N LYS A 292 20.39 20.34 11.53
CA LYS A 292 20.36 20.91 12.87
C LYS A 292 20.03 19.84 13.93
N SER A 293 19.09 18.94 13.65
CA SER A 293 18.74 17.85 14.56
C SER A 293 19.89 16.86 14.75
N PHE A 294 20.62 16.49 13.68
CA PHE A 294 21.84 15.67 13.81
C PHE A 294 22.90 16.35 14.68
N TYR A 295 23.17 17.63 14.43
CA TYR A 295 24.11 18.39 15.23
C TYR A 295 23.73 18.39 16.72
N GLN A 296 22.44 18.55 17.03
CA GLN A 296 21.95 18.49 18.41
C GLN A 296 22.14 17.11 19.06
N ILE A 297 21.94 16.01 18.32
CA ILE A 297 22.20 14.66 18.83
C ILE A 297 23.68 14.49 19.13
N ILE A 298 24.57 14.86 18.20
CA ILE A 298 26.02 14.76 18.38
C ILE A 298 26.49 15.58 19.59
N MET A 299 25.95 16.78 19.80
CA MET A 299 26.31 17.64 20.93
C MET A 299 25.79 17.15 22.28
N ASN A 300 24.79 16.26 22.30
CA ASN A 300 24.19 15.70 23.51
C ASN A 300 24.73 14.30 23.88
N MET A 301 25.61 13.72 23.04
CA MET A 301 26.35 12.47 23.32
C MET A 301 27.65 12.76 24.06
#